data_AF-A0A553A1G4-F1
#
_entry.id   AF-A0A553A1G4-F1
#
_cell.length_a   1.000
_cell.length_b   1.000
_cell.length_c   1.000
_cell.angle_alpha   90.00
_cell.angle_beta   90.00
_cell.angle_gamma   90.00
#
_symmetry.space_group_name_H-M   'P 1'
#
loop_
_entity.id
_entity.type
_entity.pdbx_description
1 polymer ?
#
loop_
_entity_poly.entity_id
_entity_poly.type
_entity_poly.pdbx_seq_one_letter_code
_entity_poly.pdbx_strand_id
1 'polypeptide(L)'
;MNTDAYEAYIAQAKLEMEKDPALSGEQVEAAVSAMQKTKLLFTGSPVGTILRNVDTGEVATRVVDAGIPLWRVNQPDGGTYNTHDPVMQPEDKWGCVWSPQS
;
A
#
# COMPACT_ATOMS: atom_id res chain seq x y z
N MET A 1 14.06 -6.74 -4.23
CA MET A 1 13.18 -7.89 -4.53
C MET A 1 12.89 -7.87 -6.02
N ASN A 2 12.85 -9.04 -6.68
CA ASN A 2 12.56 -9.12 -8.10
C ASN A 2 11.05 -8.95 -8.33
N THR A 3 10.64 -7.83 -8.93
CA THR A 3 9.24 -7.50 -9.21
C THR A 3 8.54 -8.58 -10.03
N ASP A 4 9.28 -9.26 -10.90
CA ASP A 4 8.79 -10.31 -11.79
C ASP A 4 8.40 -11.58 -11.03
N ALA A 5 9.09 -11.88 -9.92
CA ALA A 5 8.77 -13.05 -9.10
C ALA A 5 7.42 -12.89 -8.38
N TYR A 6 7.06 -11.67 -7.96
CA TYR A 6 5.76 -11.40 -7.35
C TYR A 6 4.61 -11.50 -8.36
N GLU A 7 4.79 -10.99 -9.58
CA GLU A 7 3.78 -11.10 -10.63
C GLU A 7 3.55 -12.56 -11.01
N ALA A 8 4.62 -13.34 -11.20
CA ALA A 8 4.52 -14.76 -11.47
C ALA A 8 3.80 -15.52 -10.34
N TYR A 9 4.09 -15.17 -9.08
CA TYR A 9 3.42 -15.79 -7.92
C TYR A 9 1.93 -15.44 -7.87
N ILE A 10 1.56 -14.16 -8.04
CA ILE A 10 0.15 -13.72 -8.04
C ILE A 10 -0.62 -14.40 -9.17
N ALA A 11 -0.02 -14.50 -10.37
CA ALA A 11 -0.62 -15.19 -11.51
C ALA A 11 -0.84 -16.68 -11.22
N GLN A 12 0.16 -17.37 -10.64
CA GLN A 12 0.00 -18.78 -10.27
C GLN A 12 -1.06 -18.97 -9.19
N ALA A 13 -1.09 -18.12 -8.16
CA ALA A 13 -2.10 -18.18 -7.11
C ALA A 13 -3.52 -17.98 -7.67
N LYS A 14 -3.71 -17.06 -8.62
CA LYS A 14 -4.97 -16.90 -9.35
C LYS A 14 -5.38 -18.19 -10.06
N LEU A 15 -4.49 -18.79 -10.83
CA LEU A 15 -4.75 -20.04 -11.54
C LEU A 15 -5.11 -21.20 -10.60
N GLU A 16 -4.51 -21.28 -9.42
CA GLU A 16 -4.89 -22.29 -8.42
C GLU A 16 -6.27 -22.01 -7.80
N MET A 17 -6.58 -20.76 -7.49
CA MET A 17 -7.89 -20.39 -6.93
C MET A 17 -9.04 -20.63 -7.93
N GLU A 18 -8.82 -20.37 -9.23
CA GLU A 18 -9.82 -20.62 -10.28
C GLU A 18 -10.15 -22.11 -10.47
N LYS A 19 -9.31 -23.03 -9.98
CA LYS A 19 -9.62 -24.47 -10.01
C LYS A 19 -10.59 -24.89 -8.92
N ASP A 20 -10.76 -24.09 -7.87
CA ASP A 20 -11.68 -24.39 -6.77
C ASP A 20 -13.11 -23.97 -7.16
N PRO A 21 -14.04 -24.93 -7.38
CA PRO A 21 -15.42 -24.60 -7.74
C PRO A 21 -16.20 -23.91 -6.62
N ALA A 22 -15.68 -23.86 -5.39
CA ALA A 22 -16.29 -23.15 -4.27
C ALA A 22 -16.03 -21.63 -4.30
N LEU A 23 -15.06 -21.17 -5.08
CA LEU A 23 -14.73 -19.75 -5.19
C LEU A 23 -15.43 -19.12 -6.40
N SER A 24 -16.11 -17.99 -6.17
CA SER A 24 -16.62 -17.17 -7.25
C SER A 24 -15.51 -16.36 -7.91
N GLY A 25 -15.69 -15.99 -9.18
CA GLY A 25 -14.73 -15.11 -9.87
C GLY A 25 -14.51 -13.78 -9.13
N GLU A 26 -15.55 -13.23 -8.48
CA GLU A 26 -15.43 -12.01 -7.67
C GLU A 26 -14.52 -12.22 -6.45
N GLN A 27 -14.62 -13.37 -5.77
CA GLN A 27 -13.74 -13.69 -4.63
C GLN A 27 -12.28 -13.85 -5.07
N VAL A 28 -12.05 -14.46 -6.24
CA VAL A 28 -10.71 -14.58 -6.82
C VAL A 28 -10.13 -13.20 -7.14
N GLU A 29 -10.89 -12.32 -7.79
CA GLU A 29 -10.45 -10.97 -8.12
C GLU A 29 -10.18 -10.12 -6.85
N ALA A 30 -11.02 -10.26 -5.82
CA ALA A 30 -10.80 -9.62 -4.53
C ALA A 30 -9.48 -10.09 -3.87
N ALA A 31 -9.19 -11.39 -3.92
CA ALA A 31 -7.94 -11.95 -3.41
C ALA A 31 -6.71 -11.46 -4.20
N VAL A 32 -6.81 -11.41 -5.53
CA VAL A 32 -5.75 -10.87 -6.40
C VAL A 32 -5.49 -9.39 -6.09
N SER A 33 -6.54 -8.59 -5.93
CA SER A 33 -6.41 -7.18 -5.54
C SER A 33 -5.72 -7.02 -4.18
N ALA A 34 -6.07 -7.85 -3.19
CA ALA A 34 -5.43 -7.83 -1.88
C ALA A 34 -3.94 -8.18 -1.94
N MET A 35 -3.56 -9.17 -2.76
CA MET A 35 -2.15 -9.53 -2.97
C MET A 35 -1.36 -8.40 -3.64
N GLN A 36 -1.95 -7.75 -4.65
CA GLN A 36 -1.32 -6.60 -5.32
C GLN A 36 -1.15 -5.40 -4.37
N LYS A 37 -2.17 -5.08 -3.57
CA LYS A 37 -2.06 -4.03 -2.54
C LYS A 37 -0.99 -4.36 -1.51
N THR A 38 -0.90 -5.62 -1.09
CA THR A 38 0.14 -6.08 -0.17
C THR A 38 1.53 -5.93 -0.80
N LYS A 39 1.71 -6.33 -2.07
CA LYS A 39 2.97 -6.10 -2.80
C LYS A 39 3.35 -4.61 -2.75
N LEU A 40 2.44 -3.72 -3.12
CA LEU A 40 2.69 -2.28 -3.11
C LEU A 40 2.97 -1.72 -1.70
N LEU A 41 2.37 -2.30 -0.66
CA LEU A 41 2.66 -1.91 0.72
C LEU A 41 4.15 -2.16 1.06
N PHE A 42 4.71 -3.28 0.61
CA PHE A 42 6.10 -3.64 0.91
C PHE A 42 7.13 -3.15 -0.12
N THR A 43 6.72 -2.87 -1.36
CA THR A 43 7.61 -2.43 -2.44
C THR A 43 7.40 -0.98 -2.88
N GLY A 44 6.43 -0.28 -2.29
CA GLY A 44 6.07 1.10 -2.63
C GLY A 44 7.04 2.12 -2.05
N SER A 45 6.51 3.23 -1.53
CA SER A 45 7.32 4.31 -0.96
C SER A 45 8.27 3.77 0.14
N PRO A 46 9.57 4.13 0.11
CA PRO A 46 10.52 3.72 1.13
C PRO A 46 10.08 4.12 2.55
N VAL A 47 10.47 3.31 3.54
CA VAL A 47 10.28 3.67 4.94
C VAL A 47 11.05 4.96 5.24
N GLY A 48 10.37 5.92 5.85
CA GLY A 48 10.85 7.26 6.10
C GLY A 48 10.28 8.30 5.13
N THR A 49 9.72 7.92 3.97
CA THR A 49 9.10 8.89 3.04
C THR A 49 8.06 9.75 3.77
N ILE A 50 8.10 11.06 3.51
CA ILE A 50 7.18 12.04 4.07
C ILE A 50 6.38 12.67 2.93
N LEU A 51 5.06 12.57 3.04
CA LEU A 51 4.11 13.24 2.16
C LEU A 51 3.36 14.32 2.93
N ARG A 52 2.92 15.36 2.23
CA ARG A 52 2.03 16.39 2.77
C ARG A 52 0.79 16.55 1.91
N ASN A 53 -0.36 16.56 2.56
CA ASN A 53 -1.62 16.85 1.90
C ASN A 53 -1.72 18.37 1.64
N VAL A 54 -1.90 18.75 0.37
CA VAL A 54 -1.92 20.16 -0.06
C VAL A 54 -3.18 20.92 0.37
N ASP A 55 -4.28 20.21 0.60
CA ASP A 55 -5.57 20.81 0.97
C ASP A 55 -5.72 20.89 2.50
N THR A 56 -5.38 19.80 3.20
CA THR A 56 -5.62 19.68 4.66
C THR A 56 -4.40 20.04 5.50
N GLY A 57 -3.20 20.03 4.92
CA GLY A 57 -1.95 20.24 5.65
C GLY A 57 -1.48 19.03 6.47
N GLU A 58 -2.19 17.90 6.41
CA GLU A 58 -1.81 16.64 7.04
C GLU A 58 -0.45 16.15 6.55
N VAL A 59 0.29 15.47 7.44
CA VAL A 59 1.63 14.93 7.15
C VAL A 59 1.61 13.42 7.35
N ALA A 60 1.83 12.68 6.25
CA ALA A 60 1.93 11.23 6.26
C ALA A 60 3.41 10.83 6.26
N THR A 61 3.83 10.05 7.25
CA THR A 61 5.17 9.47 7.31
C THR A 61 5.09 7.96 7.12
N ARG A 62 5.90 7.42 6.21
CA ARG A 62 6.02 5.98 6.01
C ARG A 62 6.82 5.38 7.16
N VAL A 63 6.19 4.54 7.97
CA VAL A 63 6.82 3.90 9.13
C VAL A 63 6.62 2.39 9.07
N VAL A 64 7.33 1.65 9.90
CA VAL A 64 7.11 0.22 10.12
C VAL A 64 6.53 0.04 11.51
N ASP A 65 5.41 -0.66 11.60
CA ASP A 65 4.80 -1.06 12.86
C ASP A 65 4.56 -2.57 12.85
N ALA A 66 5.00 -3.26 13.90
CA ALA A 66 4.98 -4.74 13.97
C ALA A 66 5.54 -5.45 12.71
N GLY A 67 6.52 -4.85 12.02
CA GLY A 67 7.10 -5.40 10.78
C GLY A 67 6.31 -5.11 9.49
N ILE A 68 5.19 -4.39 9.59
CA ILE A 68 4.33 -4.03 8.47
C ILE A 68 4.51 -2.53 8.16
N PRO A 69 4.89 -2.17 6.93
CA PRO A 69 4.90 -0.78 6.49
C PRO A 69 3.49 -0.19 6.53
N LEU A 70 3.37 1.05 7.02
CA LEU A 70 2.12 1.80 7.03
C LEU A 70 2.39 3.30 6.95
N TRP A 71 1.34 4.07 6.67
CA TRP A 71 1.37 5.52 6.80
C TRP A 71 0.87 5.92 8.17
N ARG A 72 1.70 6.64 8.93
CA ARG A 72 1.26 7.37 10.11
C ARG A 72 0.97 8.80 9.69
N VAL A 73 -0.29 9.21 9.81
CA VAL A 73 -0.76 10.53 9.40
C VAL A 73 -0.97 11.38 10.64
N ASN A 74 -0.34 12.56 10.65
CA ASN A 74 -0.51 13.56 11.68
C ASN A 74 -1.34 14.71 11.11
N GLN A 75 -2.36 15.11 11.87
CA GLN A 75 -3.29 16.16 11.50
C GLN A 75 -2.85 17.50 12.12
N PRO A 76 -3.18 18.65 11.50
CA PRO A 76 -2.80 19.97 12.04
C PRO A 76 -3.37 20.28 13.42
N ASP A 77 -4.47 19.62 13.81
CA ASP A 77 -5.11 19.74 15.12
C ASP A 77 -4.45 18.87 16.21
N GLY A 78 -3.40 18.12 15.86
CA GLY A 78 -2.69 17.20 16.75
C GLY A 78 -3.23 15.76 16.72
N GLY A 79 -4.28 15.48 15.94
CA GLY A 79 -4.79 14.13 15.72
C GLY A 79 -3.76 13.23 15.01
N THR A 80 -3.87 11.92 15.20
CA THR A 80 -3.02 10.95 14.50
C THR A 80 -3.81 9.68 14.19
N TYR A 81 -3.63 9.15 12.98
CA TYR A 81 -4.15 7.85 12.58
C TYR A 81 -3.13 7.06 11.74
N ASN A 82 -3.31 5.74 11.67
CA ASN A 82 -2.50 4.87 10.83
C ASN A 82 -3.37 4.33 9.68
N THR A 83 -2.79 4.21 8.49
CA THR A 83 -3.41 3.49 7.36
C THR A 83 -2.42 2.56 6.67
N HIS A 84 -2.91 1.41 6.23
CA HIS A 84 -2.16 0.43 5.42
C HIS A 84 -2.34 0.66 3.92
N ASP A 85 -2.81 1.85 3.53
CA ASP A 85 -2.88 2.19 2.12
C ASP A 85 -1.48 2.09 1.47
N PRO A 86 -1.37 1.41 0.32
CA PRO A 86 -0.09 1.31 -0.38
C PRO A 86 0.40 2.69 -0.84
N VAL A 87 -0.54 3.53 -1.28
CA VAL A 87 -0.36 4.92 -1.71
C VAL A 87 -1.45 5.76 -1.07
N MET A 88 -1.11 6.92 -0.51
CA MET A 88 -2.08 7.82 0.11
C MET A 88 -3.10 8.30 -0.93
N GLN A 89 -4.38 8.29 -0.56
CA GLN A 89 -5.49 8.69 -1.42
C GLN A 89 -6.16 9.98 -0.91
N PRO A 90 -6.70 10.83 -1.79
CA PRO A 90 -6.52 10.83 -3.25
C PRO A 90 -5.08 11.20 -3.63
N GLU A 91 -4.48 10.48 -4.59
CA GLU A 91 -3.05 10.59 -4.90
C GLU A 91 -2.61 12.02 -5.30
N ASP A 92 -3.45 12.76 -6.02
CA ASP A 92 -3.19 14.13 -6.48
C ASP A 92 -3.09 15.15 -5.34
N LYS A 93 -3.50 14.77 -4.12
CA LYS A 93 -3.48 15.63 -2.93
C LYS A 93 -2.22 15.47 -2.09
N TRP A 94 -1.44 14.41 -2.30
CA TRP A 94 -0.28 14.10 -1.47
C TRP A 94 1.03 14.38 -2.20
N GLY A 95 1.66 15.50 -1.86
CA GLY A 95 2.97 15.87 -2.40
C GLY A 95 4.10 15.25 -1.58
N CYS A 96 5.10 14.66 -2.25
CA CYS A 96 6.32 14.18 -1.58
C CYS A 96 7.15 15.36 -1.10
N VAL A 97 7.37 15.43 0.21
CA VAL A 97 8.22 16.44 0.86
C VAL A 97 9.65 15.93 1.01
N TRP A 98 9.80 14.64 1.33
CA TRP A 98 11.09 14.01 1.49
C TRP A 98 11.02 12.51 1.20
N SER A 99 12.06 11.96 0.59
CA SER A 99 12.24 10.52 0.43
C SER A 99 13.69 10.13 0.80
N PRO A 100 13.90 9.01 1.51
CA PRO A 100 15.24 8.53 1.83
C PRO A 100 16.09 8.16 0.60
N GLN A 101 15.47 8.05 -0.57
CA GLN A 101 16.11 7.67 -1.83
C GLN A 101 16.22 8.82 -2.84
N SER A 102 15.75 10.03 -2.48
CA SER A 102 15.84 11.24 -3.32
C SER A 102 17.07 12.06 -3.01
#